data_AF-A0A9E4GP57-F1
#
_entry.id   AF-A0A9E4GP57-F1
#
_cell.length_a   1.000
_cell.length_b   1.000
_cell.length_c   1.000
_cell.angle_alpha   90.00
_cell.angle_beta   90.00
_cell.angle_gamma   90.00
#
_symmetry.space_group_name_H-M   'P 1'
#
loop_
_entity.id
_entity.type
_entity.pdbx_description
1 polymer ?
#
loop_
_entity_poly.entity_id
_entity_poly.type
_entity_poly.pdbx_seq_one_letter_code
_entity_poly.pdbx_strand_id
1 'polypeptide(L)'
;MVQRDFRFLDDEDDRLQFIARMREVREAFIAMRSVVPEARWYEVRDEGWSLAAIMGHLQWMDRLHLLQVQLAIWNLPFPFSARTWERVAGWQQRIFQRRLMKSSVDGIRGALPDQEAFILQMAVDDFSKRLTYAPTGQVLTVEQAVQEFLLFFWQDRLRALRIAEGLHSTPGDLPRQG
;
A
#
# COMPACT_ATOMS: atom_id res chain seq x y z
N MET A 1 -0.12 -15.23 11.52
CA MET A 1 -0.93 -14.20 10.84
C MET A 1 -0.84 -12.94 11.69
N VAL A 2 -0.43 -11.79 11.15
CA VAL A 2 -0.43 -10.55 11.94
C VAL A 2 -1.88 -10.14 12.12
N GLN A 3 -2.34 -10.05 13.37
CA GLN A 3 -3.68 -9.55 13.66
C GLN A 3 -3.72 -8.06 13.28
N ARG A 4 -4.60 -7.71 12.33
CA ARG A 4 -4.83 -6.33 11.90
C ARG A 4 -5.90 -5.71 12.77
N ASP A 5 -5.71 -4.44 13.10
CA ASP A 5 -6.69 -3.63 13.81
C ASP A 5 -7.42 -2.77 12.78
N PHE A 6 -8.51 -3.31 12.23
CA PHE A 6 -9.36 -2.59 11.29
C PHE A 6 -10.28 -1.65 12.06
N ARG A 7 -10.39 -0.41 11.57
CA ARG A 7 -11.28 0.62 12.12
C ARG A 7 -12.49 0.83 11.20
N PHE A 8 -13.57 1.34 11.77
CA PHE A 8 -14.71 1.76 10.96
C PHE A 8 -14.35 3.02 10.17
N LEU A 9 -14.97 3.20 9.01
CA LEU A 9 -14.85 4.37 8.13
C LEU A 9 -16.22 5.02 7.90
N ASP A 10 -17.15 4.80 8.81
CA ASP A 10 -18.58 5.08 8.64
C ASP A 10 -18.88 6.58 8.55
N ASP A 11 -18.11 7.41 9.27
CA ASP A 11 -18.23 8.86 9.24
C ASP A 11 -17.04 9.56 8.56
N GLU A 12 -17.19 10.87 8.35
CA GLU A 12 -16.19 11.68 7.69
C GLU A 12 -14.90 11.83 8.52
N ASP A 13 -15.00 11.89 9.85
CA ASP A 13 -13.84 12.06 10.72
C ASP A 13 -12.95 10.82 10.72
N ASP A 14 -13.56 9.63 10.82
CA ASP A 14 -12.87 8.34 10.69
C ASP A 14 -12.11 8.24 9.36
N ARG A 15 -12.76 8.67 8.27
CA ARG A 15 -12.14 8.70 6.93
C ARG A 15 -10.98 9.68 6.86
N LEU A 16 -11.12 10.87 7.43
CA LEU A 16 -10.05 11.88 7.47
C LEU A 16 -8.86 11.41 8.32
N GLN A 17 -9.09 10.77 9.45
CA GLN A 17 -8.04 10.17 10.27
C GLN A 17 -7.33 9.01 9.54
N PHE A 18 -8.08 8.19 8.81
CA PHE A 18 -7.52 7.15 7.97
C PHE A 18 -6.65 7.74 6.85
N ILE A 19 -7.13 8.77 6.15
CA ILE A 19 -6.39 9.50 5.10
C ILE A 19 -5.13 10.16 5.66
N ALA A 20 -5.20 10.81 6.82
CA ALA A 20 -4.03 11.41 7.46
C ALA A 20 -2.95 10.35 7.70
N ARG A 21 -3.34 9.21 8.28
CA ARG A 21 -2.43 8.08 8.50
C ARG A 21 -1.90 7.50 7.19
N MET A 22 -2.73 7.46 6.16
CA MET A 22 -2.36 7.06 4.80
C MET A 22 -1.21 7.95 4.30
N ARG A 23 -1.39 9.28 4.31
CA ARG A 23 -0.38 10.27 3.88
C ARG A 23 0.93 10.16 4.64
N GLU A 24 0.87 10.04 5.97
CA GLU A 24 2.05 9.92 6.83
C GLU A 24 2.94 8.75 6.41
N VAL A 25 2.35 7.58 6.13
CA VAL A 25 3.11 6.39 5.73
C VAL A 25 3.76 6.58 4.36
N ARG A 26 3.11 7.31 3.44
CA ARG A 26 3.65 7.59 2.09
C ARG A 26 4.81 8.55 2.16
N GLU A 27 4.67 9.64 2.91
CA GLU A 27 5.76 10.59 3.10
C GLU A 27 6.92 9.96 3.88
N ALA A 28 6.65 9.08 4.86
CA ALA A 28 7.70 8.33 5.52
C ALA A 28 8.47 7.41 4.55
N PHE A 29 7.78 6.80 3.58
CA PHE A 29 8.43 6.04 2.51
C PHE A 29 9.25 6.92 1.56
N ILE A 30 8.71 8.07 1.15
CA ILE A 30 9.42 9.01 0.29
C ILE A 30 10.68 9.54 0.99
N ALA A 31 10.60 9.82 2.29
CA ALA A 31 11.71 10.28 3.12
C ALA A 31 12.86 9.27 3.22
N MET A 32 12.61 7.96 2.99
CA MET A 32 13.68 6.95 2.94
C MET A 32 14.74 7.25 1.87
N ARG A 33 14.41 8.03 0.84
CA ARG A 33 15.38 8.50 -0.15
C ARG A 33 16.47 9.40 0.43
N SER A 34 16.16 10.12 1.50
CA SER A 34 17.13 10.98 2.20
C SER A 34 17.96 10.19 3.21
N VAL A 35 17.49 9.01 3.61
CA VAL A 35 18.18 8.12 4.55
C VAL A 35 19.13 7.17 3.81
N VAL A 36 18.69 6.61 2.70
CA VAL A 36 19.49 5.70 1.88
C VAL A 36 20.30 6.52 0.86
N PRO A 37 21.63 6.39 0.81
CA PRO A 37 22.45 7.06 -0.21
C PRO A 37 21.98 6.73 -1.63
N GLU A 38 22.02 7.71 -2.54
CA GLU A 38 21.51 7.53 -3.91
C GLU A 38 22.18 6.38 -4.67
N ALA A 39 23.49 6.21 -4.51
CA ALA A 39 24.25 5.09 -5.09
C ALA A 39 23.67 3.72 -4.68
N ARG A 40 23.02 3.65 -3.52
CA ARG A 40 22.42 2.42 -2.98
C ARG A 40 20.94 2.29 -3.30
N TRP A 41 20.26 3.24 -3.93
CA TRP A 41 18.80 3.12 -4.18
C TRP A 41 18.41 1.89 -5.00
N TYR A 42 19.33 1.39 -5.81
CA TYR A 42 19.11 0.26 -6.71
C TYR A 42 19.76 -1.05 -6.23
N GLU A 43 20.51 -1.02 -5.13
CA GLU A 43 21.08 -2.23 -4.52
C GLU A 43 19.97 -3.08 -3.89
N VAL A 44 20.05 -4.39 -4.12
CA VAL A 44 19.10 -5.38 -3.61
C VAL A 44 19.32 -5.62 -2.11
N ARG A 45 18.23 -5.70 -1.33
CA ARG A 45 18.27 -6.01 0.11
C ARG A 45 17.08 -6.82 0.61
N ASP A 46 15.90 -6.23 0.61
CA ASP A 46 14.68 -6.75 1.24
C ASP A 46 14.02 -7.78 0.32
N GLU A 47 14.14 -9.07 0.62
CA GLU A 47 13.53 -10.16 -0.17
C GLU A 47 13.87 -10.10 -1.68
N GLY A 48 15.05 -9.55 -2.04
CA GLY A 48 15.45 -9.37 -3.44
C GLY A 48 15.01 -8.04 -4.07
N TRP A 49 14.48 -7.10 -3.30
CA TRP A 49 14.04 -5.79 -3.76
C TRP A 49 15.02 -4.68 -3.34
N SER A 50 15.20 -3.71 -4.24
CA SER A 50 15.86 -2.44 -3.94
C SER A 50 14.84 -1.37 -3.54
N LEU A 51 15.27 -0.27 -2.93
CA LEU A 51 14.38 0.84 -2.58
C LEU A 51 13.58 1.33 -3.80
N ALA A 52 14.24 1.51 -4.94
CA ALA A 52 13.60 1.93 -6.18
C ALA A 52 12.55 0.90 -6.65
N ALA A 53 12.85 -0.39 -6.52
CA ALA A 53 11.95 -1.45 -6.90
C ALA A 53 10.70 -1.51 -6.00
N ILE A 54 10.88 -1.37 -4.68
CA ILE A 54 9.77 -1.33 -3.71
C ILE A 54 8.86 -0.14 -4.00
N MET A 55 9.41 1.07 -4.18
CA MET A 55 8.59 2.24 -4.46
C MET A 55 7.83 2.12 -5.79
N GLY A 56 8.47 1.56 -6.82
CA GLY A 56 7.82 1.28 -8.10
C GLY A 56 6.69 0.25 -7.96
N HIS A 57 6.92 -0.81 -7.18
CA HIS A 57 5.94 -1.84 -6.88
C HIS A 57 4.73 -1.26 -6.14
N LEU A 58 4.95 -0.58 -5.02
CA LEU A 58 3.88 0.01 -4.20
C LEU A 58 3.00 0.97 -5.00
N GLN A 59 3.61 1.85 -5.80
CA GLN A 59 2.89 2.80 -6.65
C GLN A 59 2.02 2.11 -7.71
N TRP A 60 2.45 0.98 -8.24
CA TRP A 60 1.65 0.19 -9.17
C TRP A 60 0.55 -0.58 -8.43
N MET A 61 0.88 -1.16 -7.27
CA MET A 61 -0.05 -1.91 -6.44
C MET A 61 -1.23 -1.06 -5.98
N ASP A 62 -1.03 0.20 -5.67
CA ASP A 62 -2.10 1.15 -5.33
C ASP A 62 -3.18 1.21 -6.41
N ARG A 63 -2.78 1.32 -7.69
CA ARG A 63 -3.73 1.37 -8.81
C ARG A 63 -4.47 0.05 -8.97
N LEU A 64 -3.75 -1.06 -8.86
CA LEU A 64 -4.35 -2.38 -9.02
C LEU A 64 -5.34 -2.69 -7.88
N HIS A 65 -4.95 -2.40 -6.65
CA HIS A 65 -5.79 -2.59 -5.48
C HIS A 65 -7.02 -1.70 -5.52
N LEU A 66 -6.88 -0.44 -5.93
CA LEU A 66 -8.03 0.45 -6.08
C LEU A 66 -9.01 -0.06 -7.14
N LEU A 67 -8.50 -0.53 -8.28
CA LEU A 67 -9.33 -1.20 -9.30
C LEU A 67 -10.04 -2.44 -8.73
N GLN A 68 -9.36 -3.25 -7.92
CA GLN A 68 -9.96 -4.42 -7.29
C GLN A 68 -11.11 -4.05 -6.36
N VAL A 69 -10.96 -2.99 -5.57
CA VAL A 69 -12.03 -2.47 -4.71
C VAL A 69 -13.19 -1.93 -5.55
N GLN A 70 -12.91 -1.14 -6.59
CA GLN A 70 -13.94 -0.60 -7.48
C GLN A 70 -14.76 -1.71 -8.17
N LEU A 71 -14.10 -2.76 -8.65
CA LEU A 71 -14.78 -3.92 -9.23
C LEU A 71 -15.67 -4.63 -8.20
N ALA A 72 -15.20 -4.78 -6.96
CA ALA A 72 -16.01 -5.34 -5.88
C ALA A 72 -17.24 -4.49 -5.56
N ILE A 73 -17.10 -3.15 -5.57
CA ILE A 73 -18.23 -2.23 -5.43
C ILE A 73 -19.26 -2.43 -6.54
N TRP A 74 -18.81 -2.68 -7.77
CA TRP A 74 -19.68 -3.00 -8.90
C TRP A 74 -20.15 -4.45 -8.97
N ASN A 75 -19.84 -5.28 -7.96
CA ASN A 75 -20.10 -6.72 -7.94
C ASN A 75 -19.49 -7.46 -9.15
N LEU A 76 -18.39 -6.96 -9.70
CA LEU A 76 -17.64 -7.58 -10.78
C LEU A 76 -16.47 -8.39 -10.22
N PRO A 77 -16.20 -9.59 -10.76
CA PRO A 77 -15.07 -10.38 -10.31
C PRO A 77 -13.75 -9.74 -10.75
N PHE A 78 -12.73 -9.83 -9.91
CA PHE A 78 -11.39 -9.41 -10.27
C PHE A 78 -10.80 -10.39 -11.31
N PRO A 79 -10.29 -9.92 -12.46
CA PRO A 79 -9.92 -10.81 -13.57
C PRO A 79 -8.58 -11.54 -13.37
N PHE A 80 -7.89 -11.33 -12.24
CA PHE A 80 -6.58 -11.93 -11.99
C PHE A 80 -6.67 -13.11 -11.03
N SER A 81 -6.21 -14.27 -11.49
CA SER A 81 -5.98 -15.44 -10.64
C SER A 81 -4.74 -15.26 -9.74
N ALA A 82 -4.62 -16.04 -8.67
CA ALA A 82 -3.41 -16.09 -7.83
C ALA A 82 -2.14 -16.40 -8.66
N ARG A 83 -2.24 -17.28 -9.66
CA ARG A 83 -1.13 -17.59 -10.57
C ARG A 83 -0.73 -16.39 -11.43
N THR A 84 -1.71 -15.57 -11.84
CA THR A 84 -1.43 -14.35 -12.58
C THR A 84 -0.75 -13.33 -11.68
N TRP A 85 -1.15 -13.26 -10.40
CA TRP A 85 -0.53 -12.40 -9.40
C TRP A 85 0.96 -12.71 -9.19
N GLU A 86 1.33 -13.98 -8.99
CA GLU A 86 2.72 -14.40 -8.83
C GLU A 86 3.60 -14.01 -10.04
N ARG A 87 3.07 -14.19 -11.26
CA ARG A 87 3.76 -13.81 -12.49
C ARG A 87 4.00 -12.30 -12.57
N VAL A 88 2.99 -11.52 -12.19
CA VAL A 88 3.08 -10.06 -12.14
C VAL A 88 4.14 -9.63 -11.12
N ALA A 89 4.15 -10.20 -9.92
CA ALA A 89 5.13 -9.88 -8.90
C ALA A 89 6.58 -10.13 -9.36
N GLY A 90 6.84 -11.31 -9.95
CA GLY A 90 8.18 -11.63 -10.48
C GLY A 90 8.61 -10.73 -11.66
N TRP A 91 7.66 -10.32 -12.50
CA TRP A 91 7.91 -9.37 -13.58
C TRP A 91 8.23 -7.96 -13.06
N GLN A 92 7.49 -7.49 -12.04
CA GLN A 92 7.70 -6.19 -11.41
C GLN A 92 9.05 -6.07 -10.74
N GLN A 93 9.52 -7.13 -10.08
CA GLN A 93 10.85 -7.15 -9.47
C GLN A 93 11.93 -6.86 -10.51
N ARG A 94 11.80 -7.41 -11.72
CA ARG A 94 12.77 -7.18 -12.81
C ARG A 94 12.66 -5.79 -13.43
N ILE A 95 11.44 -5.29 -13.65
CA ILE A 95 11.26 -3.98 -14.30
C ILE A 95 11.60 -2.84 -13.36
N PHE A 96 11.16 -2.91 -12.11
CA PHE A 96 11.32 -1.79 -11.19
C PHE A 96 12.73 -1.68 -10.61
N GLN A 97 13.60 -2.68 -10.81
CA GLN A 97 15.05 -2.57 -10.55
C GLN A 97 15.72 -1.41 -11.28
N ARG A 98 15.18 -0.97 -12.43
CA ARG A 98 15.74 0.14 -13.23
C ARG A 98 14.86 1.39 -13.24
N ARG A 99 13.77 1.39 -12.48
CA ARG A 99 12.81 2.50 -12.51
C ARG A 99 13.38 3.72 -11.82
N LEU A 100 13.29 4.88 -12.47
CA LEU A 100 13.72 6.14 -11.88
C LEU A 100 12.95 6.44 -10.59
N MET A 101 13.70 6.65 -9.51
CA MET A 101 13.16 7.00 -8.19
C MET A 101 12.20 8.18 -8.24
N LYS A 102 12.54 9.22 -8.99
CA LYS A 102 11.70 10.42 -9.19
C LYS A 102 10.31 10.06 -9.70
N SER A 103 10.23 9.23 -10.75
CA SER A 103 8.94 8.82 -11.34
C SER A 103 8.08 7.98 -10.39
N SER A 104 8.69 7.21 -9.48
CA SER A 104 7.94 6.51 -8.43
C SER A 104 7.38 7.51 -7.41
N VAL A 105 8.19 8.47 -6.95
CA VAL A 105 7.77 9.50 -5.98
C VAL A 105 6.64 10.37 -6.54
N ASP A 106 6.81 10.88 -7.76
CA ASP A 106 5.80 11.69 -8.44
C ASP A 106 4.51 10.88 -8.64
N GLY A 107 4.64 9.60 -8.98
CA GLY A 107 3.50 8.69 -9.12
C GLY A 107 2.76 8.40 -7.81
N ILE A 108 3.47 8.32 -6.68
CA ILE A 108 2.88 8.13 -5.35
C ILE A 108 2.11 9.39 -4.95
N ARG A 109 2.76 10.56 -5.06
CA ARG A 109 2.13 11.85 -4.71
C ARG A 109 0.95 12.17 -5.60
N GLY A 110 1.06 11.89 -6.89
CA GLY A 110 -0.02 12.13 -7.85
C GLY A 110 -1.23 11.21 -7.66
N ALA A 111 -1.06 10.03 -7.05
CA ALA A 111 -2.18 9.11 -6.80
C ALA A 111 -2.95 9.40 -5.51
N LEU A 112 -2.32 10.10 -4.55
CA LEU A 112 -2.94 10.39 -3.24
C LEU A 112 -4.29 11.13 -3.35
N PRO A 113 -4.41 12.24 -4.12
CA PRO A 113 -5.69 12.96 -4.21
C PRO A 113 -6.85 12.09 -4.71
N ASP A 114 -6.58 11.22 -5.69
CA ASP A 114 -7.61 10.32 -6.24
C ASP A 114 -8.03 9.25 -5.23
N GLN A 115 -7.07 8.71 -4.46
CA GLN A 115 -7.36 7.75 -3.38
C GLN A 115 -8.17 8.39 -2.25
N GLU A 116 -7.83 9.61 -1.87
CA GLU A 116 -8.52 10.36 -0.83
C GLU A 116 -9.95 10.70 -1.24
N ALA A 117 -10.12 11.20 -2.47
CA ALA A 117 -11.44 11.47 -3.03
C ALA A 117 -12.28 10.18 -3.07
N PHE A 118 -11.69 9.05 -3.47
CA PHE A 118 -12.36 7.77 -3.47
C PHE A 118 -12.84 7.36 -2.06
N ILE A 119 -11.98 7.45 -1.05
CA ILE A 119 -12.34 7.11 0.34
C ILE A 119 -13.46 8.02 0.85
N LEU A 120 -13.38 9.32 0.60
CA LEU A 120 -14.39 10.28 1.06
C LEU A 120 -15.74 10.11 0.35
N GLN A 121 -15.75 9.73 -0.92
CA GLN A 121 -16.97 9.61 -1.73
C GLN A 121 -17.62 8.22 -1.69
N MET A 122 -16.95 7.21 -1.12
CA MET A 122 -17.48 5.85 -1.04
C MET A 122 -18.74 5.80 -0.17
N ALA A 123 -19.80 5.16 -0.68
CA ALA A 123 -21.04 5.00 0.07
C ALA A 123 -20.84 3.98 1.21
N VAL A 124 -21.40 4.27 2.39
CA VAL A 124 -21.28 3.37 3.56
C VAL A 124 -21.83 1.97 3.25
N ASP A 125 -22.91 1.88 2.48
CA ASP A 125 -23.49 0.59 2.06
C ASP A 125 -22.50 -0.29 1.28
N ASP A 126 -21.55 0.31 0.57
CA ASP A 126 -20.53 -0.41 -0.20
C ASP A 126 -19.48 -1.08 0.69
N PHE A 127 -19.27 -0.59 1.92
CA PHE A 127 -18.25 -1.13 2.83
C PHE A 127 -18.45 -2.60 3.15
N SER A 128 -19.70 -3.05 3.22
CA SER A 128 -20.08 -4.43 3.53
C SER A 128 -19.86 -5.42 2.38
N LYS A 129 -19.68 -4.92 1.15
CA LYS A 129 -19.41 -5.76 -0.03
C LYS A 129 -18.10 -6.52 0.17
N ARG A 130 -18.00 -7.70 -0.43
CA ARG A 130 -16.89 -8.63 -0.21
C ARG A 130 -16.04 -8.79 -1.45
N LEU A 131 -14.75 -8.96 -1.23
CA LEU A 131 -13.79 -9.34 -2.26
C LEU A 131 -12.80 -10.36 -1.73
N THR A 132 -12.24 -11.16 -2.64
CA THR A 132 -11.18 -12.11 -2.31
C THR A 132 -9.83 -11.47 -2.61
N TYR A 133 -8.98 -11.35 -1.61
CA TYR A 133 -7.61 -10.89 -1.76
C TYR A 133 -6.78 -12.00 -2.41
N ALA A 134 -6.51 -11.86 -3.71
CA ALA A 134 -5.90 -12.89 -4.55
C ALA A 134 -4.60 -13.52 -4.00
N PRO A 135 -3.70 -12.79 -3.31
CA PRO A 135 -2.45 -13.37 -2.80
C PRO A 135 -2.63 -14.39 -1.67
N THR A 136 -3.64 -14.19 -0.81
CA THR A 136 -3.87 -15.07 0.36
C THR A 136 -5.16 -15.88 0.24
N GLY A 137 -6.01 -15.57 -0.72
CA GLY A 137 -7.36 -16.12 -0.83
C GLY A 137 -8.31 -15.65 0.28
N GLN A 138 -7.87 -14.71 1.13
CA GLN A 138 -8.69 -14.20 2.22
C GLN A 138 -9.86 -13.38 1.69
N VAL A 139 -11.04 -13.59 2.25
CA VAL A 139 -12.21 -12.75 1.98
C VAL A 139 -12.16 -11.54 2.90
N LEU A 140 -12.24 -10.35 2.33
CA LEU A 140 -12.29 -9.07 3.02
C LEU A 140 -13.58 -8.35 2.67
N THR A 141 -14.07 -7.53 3.60
CA THR A 141 -15.03 -6.48 3.24
C THR A 141 -14.32 -5.38 2.44
N VAL A 142 -15.05 -4.54 1.69
CA VAL A 142 -14.49 -3.41 0.95
C VAL A 142 -13.77 -2.45 1.90
N GLU A 143 -14.35 -2.19 3.07
CA GLU A 143 -13.72 -1.36 4.11
C GLU A 143 -12.39 -1.96 4.60
N GLN A 144 -12.37 -3.26 4.89
CA GLN A 144 -11.13 -3.95 5.27
C GLN A 144 -10.11 -3.94 4.15
N ALA A 145 -10.54 -4.15 2.90
CA ALA A 145 -9.66 -4.16 1.75
C ALA A 145 -9.03 -2.77 1.50
N VAL A 146 -9.79 -1.70 1.65
CA VAL A 146 -9.28 -0.32 1.56
C VAL A 146 -8.17 -0.10 2.60
N GLN A 147 -8.39 -0.51 3.83
CA GLN A 147 -7.38 -0.39 4.90
C GLN A 147 -6.17 -1.31 4.68
N GLU A 148 -6.38 -2.56 4.26
CA GLU A 148 -5.29 -3.49 3.98
C GLU A 148 -4.43 -2.97 2.83
N PHE A 149 -5.05 -2.54 1.74
CA PHE A 149 -4.34 -2.16 0.52
C PHE A 149 -3.71 -0.77 0.61
N LEU A 150 -4.45 0.20 1.14
CA LEU A 150 -4.03 1.59 1.21
C LEU A 150 -3.42 1.95 2.57
N LEU A 151 -3.21 1.03 3.50
CA LEU A 151 -2.48 1.38 4.72
C LEU A 151 -1.57 0.27 5.18
N PHE A 152 -2.11 -0.90 5.48
CA PHE A 152 -1.32 -1.95 6.13
C PHE A 152 -0.26 -2.54 5.21
N PHE A 153 -0.57 -2.72 3.93
CA PHE A 153 0.40 -3.16 2.92
C PHE A 153 1.60 -2.21 2.83
N TRP A 154 1.36 -0.89 2.85
CA TRP A 154 2.40 0.11 2.92
C TRP A 154 3.16 0.07 4.24
N GLN A 155 2.48 0.02 5.38
CA GLN A 155 3.14 -0.02 6.69
C GLN A 155 4.07 -1.22 6.84
N ASP A 156 3.66 -2.40 6.36
CA ASP A 156 4.48 -3.60 6.41
C ASP A 156 5.73 -3.47 5.54
N ARG A 157 5.59 -2.92 4.33
CA ARG A 157 6.74 -2.70 3.45
C ARG A 157 7.67 -1.63 4.01
N LEU A 158 7.15 -0.59 4.66
CA LEU A 158 7.97 0.42 5.32
C LEU A 158 8.73 -0.20 6.50
N ARG A 159 8.08 -1.03 7.29
CA ARG A 159 8.69 -1.74 8.42
C ARG A 159 9.80 -2.67 7.92
N ALA A 160 9.54 -3.48 6.91
CA ALA A 160 10.53 -4.39 6.31
C ALA A 160 11.75 -3.60 5.79
N LEU A 161 11.51 -2.52 5.05
CA LEU A 161 12.58 -1.65 4.56
C LEU A 161 13.40 -1.03 5.70
N ARG A 162 12.76 -0.49 6.74
CA ARG A 162 13.45 0.08 7.90
C ARG A 162 14.32 -0.96 8.60
N ILE A 163 13.81 -2.18 8.80
CA ILE A 163 14.58 -3.30 9.35
C ILE A 163 15.79 -3.61 8.46
N ALA A 164 15.61 -3.69 7.14
CA ALA A 164 16.69 -3.96 6.19
C ALA A 164 17.78 -2.87 6.17
N GLU A 165 17.42 -1.62 6.47
CA GLU A 165 18.36 -0.50 6.59
C GLU A 165 18.94 -0.36 8.02
N GLY A 166 18.65 -1.28 8.94
CA GLY A 166 19.10 -1.22 10.34
C GLY A 166 18.45 -0.11 11.15
N LEU A 167 17.39 0.50 10.64
CA LEU A 167 16.60 1.52 11.30
C LEU A 167 15.55 0.83 12.17
N HIS A 168 15.95 0.32 13.32
CA HIS A 168 14.99 -0.25 14.26
C HIS A 168 14.01 0.84 14.71
N SER A 169 12.72 0.69 14.37
CA SER A 169 11.64 1.34 15.11
C SER A 169 11.25 0.40 16.24
N THR A 170 11.29 0.88 17.47
CA THR A 170 10.74 0.13 18.61
C THR A 170 9.23 0.05 18.40
N PRO A 171 8.52 -1.05 18.73
CA PRO A 171 7.06 -1.08 18.68
C PRO A 171 6.52 -0.09 19.72
N GLY A 172 6.30 1.17 19.30
CA GLY A 172 6.02 2.31 20.19
C GLY A 172 6.30 3.68 19.56
N ASP A 173 7.12 3.75 18.49
CA ASP A 173 7.55 5.02 17.87
C ASP A 173 6.53 5.66 16.91
N LEU A 174 5.29 5.18 16.91
CA LEU A 174 4.17 5.87 16.31
C LEU A 174 3.34 6.40 17.47
N PRO A 175 3.09 7.72 17.58
CA PRO A 175 2.36 8.25 18.71
C PRO A 175 1.01 7.55 18.78
N ARG A 176 0.81 6.78 19.85
CA ARG A 176 -0.53 6.46 20.33
C ARG A 176 -1.09 7.79 20.81
N GLN A 177 -1.81 8.49 19.94
CA GLN A 177 -2.62 9.61 20.39
C GLN A 177 -3.75 8.99 21.23
N GLY A 178 -3.78 9.38 22.50
CA GLY A 178 -4.87 9.06 23.42
C GLY A 178 -6.04 10.01 23.27
#